data_AF-A0A9W9PVG7-F1
#
_entry.id   AF-A0A9W9PVG7-F1
#
_cell.length_a   1.000
_cell.length_b   1.000
_cell.length_c   1.000
_cell.angle_alpha   90.00
_cell.angle_beta   90.00
_cell.angle_gamma   90.00
#
_symmetry.space_group_name_H-M   'P 1'
#
loop_
_entity.id
_entity.type
_entity.pdbx_description
1 polymer ?
#
loop_
_entity_poly.entity_id
_entity_poly.type
_entity_poly.pdbx_seq_one_letter_code
_entity_poly.pdbx_strand_id
1 'polypeptide(L)'
;DGKRPLCSPCHRSKRECLWPTTETPSTSPRLPQGHQTLDFKSTDDPEVALQNIEVFSLFRHYITTLASWYDLNDRHRHFTDLVPVKARRNPLLLSAILAFSAASKQPTDRHEVERAAFYHFESVRILLRITSNAQDVVSNGEVLAAICLLRSYEIISENLSSQSHLQGCYSLLASQPINLHSNLVRAAFWNYLREDITVALIERRELMIELSDDHLPRNLEADDDYANYITVLLGQIINQCFGNADHVDLLEWSALRKRIIDWRHSLPASFTPIPVNKEGNFEFAGTLCGWHAAALQYFQTAFIILELAKPKGQMTTTENMKQITNLTRELETRASEICALALSSDSQAVWINAFGPIAFCGCWLRDQNKITEILKGVQEWGALTGWPVSDIIQSLKANTSAAE
;
A
#
# COMPACT_ATOMS: atom_id res chain seq x y z
N ASP A 1 -13.07 -35.59 15.46
CA ASP A 1 -12.94 -35.74 16.92
C ASP A 1 -14.14 -35.17 17.70
N GLY A 2 -15.20 -34.69 17.05
CA GLY A 2 -16.40 -34.22 17.75
C GLY A 2 -16.22 -32.95 18.59
N LYS A 3 -15.08 -32.25 18.45
CA LYS A 3 -14.76 -31.00 19.16
C LYS A 3 -14.55 -29.82 18.21
N ARG A 4 -15.03 -29.91 16.97
CA ARG A 4 -14.93 -28.82 15.99
C ARG A 4 -16.27 -28.07 15.93
N PRO A 5 -16.31 -26.74 16.15
CA PRO A 5 -17.53 -25.98 15.94
C PRO A 5 -17.94 -26.06 14.46
N LEU A 6 -19.22 -26.37 14.21
CA LEU A 6 -19.81 -26.35 12.87
C LEU A 6 -19.91 -24.89 12.41
N CYS A 7 -18.92 -24.44 11.64
CA CYS A 7 -18.97 -23.16 10.93
C CYS A 7 -19.92 -23.31 9.73
N SER A 8 -20.99 -22.53 9.68
CA SER A 8 -21.79 -22.33 8.46
C SER A 8 -21.01 -21.46 7.45
N PRO A 9 -21.25 -21.59 6.14
CA PRO A 9 -20.56 -20.82 5.10
C PRO A 9 -20.58 -19.31 5.40
N CYS A 10 -19.47 -18.63 5.13
CA CYS A 10 -19.37 -17.18 5.34
C CYS A 10 -20.46 -16.47 4.52
N HIS A 11 -21.32 -15.69 5.18
CA HIS A 11 -22.47 -15.02 4.55
C HIS A 11 -22.06 -14.03 3.44
N ARG A 12 -20.82 -13.53 3.48
CA ARG A 12 -20.26 -12.55 2.53
C ARG A 12 -19.59 -13.20 1.32
N SER A 13 -18.82 -14.27 1.52
CA SER A 13 -18.02 -14.90 0.45
C SER A 13 -18.56 -16.25 -0.03
N LYS A 14 -19.60 -16.81 0.62
CA LYS A 14 -20.14 -18.16 0.43
C LYS A 14 -19.10 -19.29 0.49
N ARG A 15 -17.89 -19.03 1.00
CA ARG A 15 -16.83 -20.04 1.18
C ARG A 15 -17.06 -20.80 2.48
N GLU A 16 -16.88 -22.12 2.43
CA GLU A 16 -16.82 -22.97 3.63
C GLU A 16 -15.48 -22.77 4.34
N CYS A 17 -15.47 -22.87 5.68
CA CYS A 17 -14.24 -22.89 6.46
C CYS A 17 -13.44 -24.15 6.10
N LEU A 18 -12.50 -24.04 5.17
CA LEU A 18 -11.58 -25.13 4.83
C LEU A 18 -10.54 -25.28 5.94
N TRP A 19 -10.79 -26.21 6.85
CA TRP A 19 -9.77 -26.70 7.78
C TRP A 19 -8.87 -27.69 7.04
N PRO A 20 -7.53 -27.56 7.12
CA PRO A 20 -6.62 -28.53 6.52
C PRO A 20 -6.92 -29.93 7.05
N THR A 21 -7.29 -30.85 6.16
CA THR A 21 -7.41 -32.28 6.48
C THR A 21 -6.00 -32.88 6.52
N THR A 22 -5.60 -33.33 7.72
CA THR A 22 -4.52 -34.31 8.06
C THR A 22 -3.84 -34.98 6.86
N GLU A 23 -2.52 -35.01 6.67
CA GLU A 23 -1.39 -35.11 7.60
C GLU A 23 -0.22 -34.25 7.09
N THR A 24 0.01 -33.10 7.72
CA THR A 24 1.34 -32.51 7.75
C THR A 24 1.74 -32.52 9.22
N PRO A 25 2.97 -32.96 9.58
CA PRO A 25 3.40 -32.90 10.96
C PRO A 25 3.24 -31.45 11.39
N SER A 26 2.47 -31.19 12.46
CA SER A 26 2.51 -29.88 13.08
C SER A 26 3.93 -29.71 13.62
N THR A 27 4.80 -29.14 12.80
CA THR A 27 5.95 -28.43 13.32
C THR A 27 5.36 -27.23 14.05
N SER A 28 5.07 -27.42 15.35
CA SER A 28 5.28 -26.35 16.32
C SER A 28 6.58 -25.67 15.90
N PRO A 29 6.65 -24.33 15.83
CA PRO A 29 7.87 -23.67 15.41
C PRO A 29 8.99 -24.18 16.32
N ARG A 30 9.82 -25.07 15.78
CA ARG A 30 11.01 -25.51 16.47
C ARG A 30 11.86 -24.27 16.47
N LEU A 31 11.99 -23.66 17.65
CA LEU A 31 13.13 -22.80 17.97
C LEU A 31 14.35 -23.44 17.31
N PRO A 32 15.11 -22.72 16.47
CA PRO A 32 16.31 -23.27 15.89
C PRO A 32 17.19 -23.81 17.02
N GLN A 33 17.26 -25.13 17.13
CA GLN A 33 18.09 -25.79 18.14
C GLN A 33 19.53 -25.70 17.63
N GLY A 34 20.20 -24.64 18.07
CA GLY A 34 21.59 -24.34 17.73
C GLY A 34 21.82 -22.88 17.38
N HIS A 35 21.32 -21.93 18.18
CA HIS A 35 21.69 -20.52 18.06
C HIS A 35 22.34 -20.08 19.36
N GLN A 36 23.50 -19.44 19.25
CA GLN A 36 23.95 -18.48 20.25
C GLN A 36 22.72 -17.62 20.57
N THR A 37 22.29 -17.59 21.83
CA THR A 37 21.21 -16.69 22.25
C THR A 37 21.68 -15.28 21.95
N LEU A 38 21.28 -14.72 20.82
CA LEU A 38 21.48 -13.31 20.52
C LEU A 38 20.70 -12.54 21.58
N ASP A 39 21.43 -11.82 22.45
CA ASP A 39 20.86 -11.05 23.56
C ASP A 39 20.31 -9.72 23.04
N PHE A 40 19.24 -9.79 22.22
CA PHE A 40 18.51 -8.62 21.78
C PHE A 40 17.78 -7.98 22.97
N LYS A 41 17.84 -6.65 23.07
CA LYS A 41 17.24 -5.93 24.21
C LYS A 41 15.72 -5.88 24.09
N SER A 42 15.03 -6.28 25.16
CA SER A 42 13.57 -6.16 25.27
C SER A 42 13.12 -4.70 25.16
N THR A 43 11.91 -4.49 24.65
CA THR A 43 11.25 -3.20 24.50
C THR A 43 10.25 -2.90 25.62
N ASP A 44 10.14 -3.77 26.64
CA ASP A 44 9.21 -3.61 27.77
C ASP A 44 9.37 -2.25 28.49
N ASP A 45 10.62 -1.77 28.60
CA ASP A 45 10.93 -0.39 29.00
C ASP A 45 11.64 0.34 27.85
N PRO A 46 10.89 1.11 27.03
CA PRO A 46 11.44 1.77 25.85
C PRO A 46 12.57 2.76 26.14
N GLU A 47 12.52 3.50 27.27
CA GLU A 47 13.57 4.47 27.61
C GLU A 47 14.88 3.76 27.97
N VAL A 48 14.80 2.60 28.62
CA VAL A 48 15.98 1.79 28.93
C VAL A 48 16.50 1.11 27.66
N ALA A 49 15.61 0.55 26.82
CA ALA A 49 15.98 -0.08 25.56
C ALA A 49 16.73 0.88 24.63
N LEU A 50 16.27 2.12 24.52
CA LEU A 50 16.87 3.17 23.66
C LEU A 50 18.27 3.62 24.12
N GLN A 51 18.72 3.26 25.33
CA GLN A 51 20.10 3.51 25.77
C GLN A 51 21.09 2.52 25.13
N ASN A 52 20.60 1.40 24.60
CA ASN A 52 21.43 0.46 23.85
C ASN A 52 21.74 1.01 22.44
N ILE A 53 23.01 0.96 22.04
CA ILE A 53 23.49 1.55 20.78
C ILE A 53 22.86 0.91 19.54
N GLU A 54 22.58 -0.38 19.58
CA GLU A 54 21.99 -1.11 18.45
C GLU A 54 20.51 -0.78 18.30
N VAL A 55 19.78 -0.74 19.42
CA VAL A 55 18.37 -0.30 19.46
C VAL A 55 18.27 1.14 18.94
N PHE A 56 19.11 2.04 19.45
CA PHE A 56 19.11 3.44 19.03
C PHE A 56 19.48 3.60 17.55
N SER A 57 20.38 2.77 17.01
CA SER A 57 20.75 2.77 15.59
C SER A 57 19.57 2.40 14.68
N LEU A 58 18.77 1.40 15.06
CA LEU A 58 17.53 1.05 14.34
C LEU A 58 16.48 2.15 14.48
N PHE A 59 16.25 2.64 15.69
CA PHE A 59 15.31 3.73 15.94
C PHE A 59 15.65 4.99 15.14
N ARG A 60 16.95 5.31 15.04
CA ARG A 60 17.44 6.42 14.21
C ARG A 60 17.21 6.16 12.72
N HIS A 61 17.46 4.95 12.24
CA HIS A 61 17.19 4.57 10.84
C HIS A 61 15.72 4.77 10.46
N TYR A 62 14.78 4.41 11.36
CA TYR A 62 13.37 4.72 11.16
C TYR A 62 13.14 6.22 10.96
N ILE A 63 13.61 7.05 11.91
CA ILE A 63 13.40 8.51 11.87
C ILE A 63 13.96 9.13 10.59
N THR A 64 15.16 8.72 10.18
CA THR A 64 15.87 9.37 9.06
C THR A 64 15.46 8.86 7.69
N THR A 65 14.98 7.61 7.60
CA THR A 65 14.83 6.92 6.32
C THR A 65 13.38 6.51 6.07
N LEU A 66 12.75 5.86 7.05
CA LEU A 66 11.51 5.12 6.82
C LEU A 66 10.25 5.90 7.18
N ALA A 67 10.30 6.75 8.21
CA ALA A 67 9.12 7.42 8.74
C ALA A 67 8.42 8.28 7.68
N SER A 68 9.21 8.94 6.82
CA SER A 68 8.72 9.78 5.72
C SER A 68 7.87 9.04 4.69
N TRP A 69 8.00 7.71 4.59
CA TRP A 69 7.20 6.90 3.65
C TRP A 69 5.71 6.96 3.97
N TYR A 70 5.38 7.14 5.24
CA TYR A 70 4.01 7.13 5.76
C TYR A 70 3.32 8.50 5.69
N ASP A 71 4.09 9.56 5.43
CA ASP A 71 3.62 10.93 5.49
C ASP A 71 3.30 11.54 4.10
N LEU A 72 3.20 10.70 3.04
CA LEU A 72 3.05 11.15 1.65
C LEU A 72 1.91 12.14 1.42
N ASN A 73 0.77 11.96 2.09
CA ASN A 73 -0.40 12.85 2.07
C ASN A 73 -0.75 13.32 3.50
N ASP A 74 0.28 13.57 4.33
CA ASP A 74 0.11 14.02 5.70
C ASP A 74 1.00 15.22 5.98
N ARG A 75 0.45 16.43 5.83
CA ARG A 75 1.19 17.68 6.07
C ARG A 75 1.67 17.85 7.52
N HIS A 76 1.08 17.10 8.46
CA HIS A 76 1.46 17.13 9.87
C HIS A 76 2.51 16.07 10.22
N ARG A 77 2.89 15.24 9.24
CA ARG A 77 3.99 14.29 9.32
C ARG A 77 3.94 13.41 10.58
N HIS A 78 2.78 12.82 10.86
CA HIS A 78 2.58 12.13 12.14
C HIS A 78 3.55 10.97 12.35
N PHE A 79 3.90 10.23 11.30
CA PHE A 79 4.86 9.13 11.43
C PHE A 79 6.29 9.63 11.61
N THR A 80 6.67 10.75 11.00
CA THR A 80 7.99 11.34 11.22
C THR A 80 8.12 12.04 12.58
N ASP A 81 7.12 12.84 12.98
CA ASP A 81 7.26 13.78 14.10
C ASP A 81 6.63 13.26 15.40
N LEU A 82 5.50 12.55 15.32
CA LEU A 82 4.75 12.10 16.52
C LEU A 82 5.10 10.67 16.93
N VAL A 83 5.13 9.72 15.99
CA VAL A 83 5.35 8.29 16.28
C VAL A 83 6.66 8.02 17.03
N PRO A 84 7.83 8.60 16.70
CA PRO A 84 9.05 8.42 17.47
C PRO A 84 8.91 8.91 18.93
N VAL A 85 8.24 10.03 19.14
CA VAL A 85 8.02 10.58 20.49
C VAL A 85 7.16 9.62 21.32
N LYS A 86 6.11 9.06 20.72
CA LYS A 86 5.24 8.07 21.37
C LYS A 86 5.95 6.76 21.64
N ALA A 87 6.80 6.29 20.73
CA ALA A 87 7.55 5.05 20.88
C ALA A 87 8.47 5.03 22.11
N ARG A 88 8.96 6.20 22.56
CA ARG A 88 9.74 6.31 23.82
C ARG A 88 8.97 5.89 25.08
N ARG A 89 7.64 5.77 25.01
CA ARG A 89 6.78 5.38 26.14
C ARG A 89 5.82 4.24 25.80
N ASN A 90 5.86 3.74 24.58
CA ASN A 90 4.97 2.71 24.09
C ASN A 90 5.81 1.53 23.56
N PRO A 91 5.89 0.41 24.32
CA PRO A 91 6.62 -0.79 23.92
C PRO A 91 6.23 -1.33 22.54
N LEU A 92 4.93 -1.33 22.22
CA LEU A 92 4.41 -1.83 20.94
C LEU A 92 4.91 -0.99 19.76
N LEU A 93 4.88 0.34 19.88
CA LEU A 93 5.40 1.22 18.84
C LEU A 93 6.90 1.07 18.69
N LEU A 94 7.64 0.99 19.80
CA LEU A 94 9.09 0.78 19.73
C LEU A 94 9.41 -0.56 19.05
N SER A 95 8.81 -1.66 19.48
CA SER A 95 9.08 -2.97 18.87
C SER A 95 8.70 -3.01 17.38
N ALA A 96 7.58 -2.39 16.98
CA ALA A 96 7.19 -2.31 15.57
C ALA A 96 8.18 -1.49 14.74
N ILE A 97 8.65 -0.34 15.25
CA ILE A 97 9.69 0.48 14.62
C ILE A 97 10.98 -0.33 14.42
N LEU A 98 11.42 -1.04 15.45
CA LEU A 98 12.68 -1.79 15.42
C LEU A 98 12.60 -2.99 14.47
N ALA A 99 11.47 -3.70 14.44
CA ALA A 99 11.23 -4.81 13.52
C ALA A 99 11.33 -4.34 12.07
N PHE A 100 10.60 -3.29 11.71
CA PHE A 100 10.60 -2.73 10.37
C PHE A 100 11.97 -2.15 9.99
N SER A 101 12.64 -1.47 10.92
CA SER A 101 13.98 -0.92 10.69
C SER A 101 15.01 -1.99 10.40
N ALA A 102 15.03 -3.07 11.18
CA ALA A 102 15.97 -4.17 10.99
C ALA A 102 15.75 -4.86 9.64
N ALA A 103 14.49 -5.15 9.28
CA ALA A 103 14.16 -5.74 7.99
C ALA A 103 14.59 -4.87 6.79
N SER A 104 14.39 -3.55 6.88
CA SER A 104 14.73 -2.63 5.77
C SER A 104 16.23 -2.38 5.58
N LYS A 105 17.06 -2.61 6.61
CA LYS A 105 18.45 -2.13 6.63
C LYS A 105 19.38 -3.04 5.85
N GLN A 106 19.30 -4.35 6.09
CA GLN A 106 20.10 -5.38 5.41
C GLN A 106 19.30 -6.69 5.35
N PRO A 107 18.37 -6.84 4.39
CA PRO A 107 17.45 -7.99 4.35
C PRO A 107 18.13 -9.35 4.16
N THR A 108 19.39 -9.37 3.72
CA THR A 108 20.19 -10.59 3.52
C THR A 108 21.16 -10.88 4.67
N ASP A 109 21.32 -9.95 5.62
CA ASP A 109 22.16 -10.16 6.79
C ASP A 109 21.39 -10.99 7.83
N ARG A 110 21.94 -12.16 8.16
CA ARG A 110 21.29 -13.11 9.08
C ARG A 110 21.01 -12.50 10.45
N HIS A 111 21.92 -11.67 10.94
CA HIS A 111 21.77 -11.06 12.27
C HIS A 111 20.65 -10.01 12.27
N GLU A 112 20.51 -9.20 11.21
CA GLU A 112 19.35 -8.30 11.04
C GLU A 112 18.03 -9.05 10.87
N VAL A 113 18.01 -10.17 10.12
CA VAL A 113 16.81 -11.01 9.96
C VAL A 113 16.33 -11.58 11.31
N GLU A 114 17.24 -12.16 12.10
CA GLU A 114 16.92 -12.71 13.43
C GLU A 114 16.47 -11.59 14.39
N ARG A 115 17.08 -10.41 14.30
CA ARG A 115 16.71 -9.23 15.09
C ARG A 115 15.34 -8.66 14.72
N ALA A 116 15.02 -8.58 13.44
CA ALA A 116 13.74 -8.12 12.95
C ALA A 116 12.60 -9.06 13.41
N ALA A 117 12.83 -10.38 13.29
CA ALA A 117 11.90 -11.40 13.78
C ALA A 117 11.69 -11.33 15.31
N PHE A 118 12.74 -11.06 16.09
CA PHE A 118 12.64 -10.87 17.54
C PHE A 118 11.70 -9.71 17.90
N TYR A 119 11.90 -8.51 17.32
CA TYR A 119 11.05 -7.36 17.63
C TYR A 119 9.63 -7.50 17.07
N HIS A 120 9.47 -8.17 15.93
CA HIS A 120 8.16 -8.53 15.41
C HIS A 120 7.41 -9.42 16.42
N PHE A 121 8.07 -10.45 16.96
CA PHE A 121 7.48 -11.34 17.96
C PHE A 121 7.06 -10.59 19.24
N GLU A 122 7.88 -9.68 19.76
CA GLU A 122 7.48 -8.84 20.91
C GLU A 122 6.22 -8.01 20.59
N SER A 123 6.16 -7.43 19.40
CA SER A 123 4.99 -6.66 18.95
C SER A 123 3.73 -7.51 18.91
N VAL A 124 3.80 -8.71 18.34
CA VAL A 124 2.68 -9.66 18.29
C VAL A 124 2.24 -10.08 19.71
N ARG A 125 3.18 -10.34 20.62
CA ARG A 125 2.85 -10.65 22.02
C ARG A 125 2.08 -9.53 22.72
N ILE A 126 2.47 -8.28 22.46
CA ILE A 126 1.79 -7.11 23.03
C ILE A 126 0.40 -6.95 22.39
N LEU A 127 0.29 -7.06 21.05
CA LEU A 127 -0.98 -7.01 20.35
C LEU A 127 -1.98 -8.03 20.87
N LEU A 128 -1.57 -9.30 21.03
CA LEU A 128 -2.44 -10.37 21.56
C LEU A 128 -3.04 -10.06 22.94
N ARG A 129 -2.37 -9.24 23.76
CA ARG A 129 -2.90 -8.79 25.06
C ARG A 129 -3.94 -7.67 24.90
N ILE A 130 -3.74 -6.78 23.93
CA ILE A 130 -4.56 -5.59 23.69
C ILE A 130 -5.80 -5.92 22.84
N THR A 131 -5.72 -6.87 21.90
CA THR A 131 -6.80 -7.23 20.95
C THR A 131 -7.97 -7.97 21.59
N SER A 132 -8.05 -8.04 22.92
CA SER A 132 -9.18 -8.63 23.65
C SER A 132 -10.52 -7.91 23.34
N ASN A 133 -10.46 -6.66 22.88
CA ASN A 133 -11.61 -5.88 22.41
C ASN A 133 -11.25 -5.06 21.15
N ALA A 134 -11.98 -5.29 20.05
CA ALA A 134 -11.71 -4.64 18.77
C ALA A 134 -11.88 -3.11 18.78
N GLN A 135 -12.79 -2.59 19.61
CA GLN A 135 -13.06 -1.13 19.66
C GLN A 135 -11.87 -0.36 20.26
N ASP A 136 -11.15 -0.98 21.19
CA ASP A 136 -9.97 -0.39 21.84
C ASP A 136 -8.78 -0.31 20.89
N VAL A 137 -8.75 -1.19 19.88
CA VAL A 137 -7.73 -1.19 18.81
C VAL A 137 -8.00 -0.07 17.80
N VAL A 138 -9.23 0.03 17.29
CA VAL A 138 -9.58 1.00 16.22
C VAL A 138 -9.58 2.45 16.73
N SER A 139 -9.87 2.66 18.02
CA SER A 139 -9.82 4.00 18.62
C SER A 139 -8.42 4.46 19.04
N ASN A 140 -7.43 3.56 19.06
CA ASN A 140 -6.07 3.86 19.52
C ASN A 140 -5.10 4.02 18.35
N GLY A 141 -4.79 5.28 18.00
CA GLY A 141 -3.87 5.61 16.91
C GLY A 141 -2.46 5.04 17.08
N GLU A 142 -1.97 4.81 18.30
CA GLU A 142 -0.65 4.21 18.53
C GLU A 142 -0.63 2.73 18.15
N VAL A 143 -1.73 2.00 18.42
CA VAL A 143 -1.88 0.60 18.01
C VAL A 143 -2.00 0.50 16.48
N LEU A 144 -2.77 1.38 15.86
CA LEU A 144 -2.92 1.40 14.39
C LEU A 144 -1.61 1.75 13.68
N ALA A 145 -0.87 2.74 14.19
CA ALA A 145 0.44 3.07 13.66
C ALA A 145 1.43 1.89 13.79
N ALA A 146 1.42 1.17 14.91
CA ALA A 146 2.22 -0.04 15.07
C ALA A 146 1.84 -1.12 14.05
N ILE A 147 0.55 -1.35 13.83
CA ILE A 147 0.05 -2.30 12.83
C ILE A 147 0.55 -1.93 11.42
N CYS A 148 0.46 -0.66 11.01
CA CYS A 148 0.99 -0.20 9.72
C CYS A 148 2.50 -0.50 9.56
N LEU A 149 3.30 -0.27 10.61
CA LEU A 149 4.74 -0.56 10.60
C LEU A 149 5.03 -2.05 10.48
N LEU A 150 4.27 -2.88 11.21
CA LEU A 150 4.42 -4.34 11.17
C LEU A 150 4.03 -4.91 9.80
N ARG A 151 3.05 -4.31 9.09
CA ARG A 151 2.74 -4.71 7.71
C ARG A 151 3.93 -4.51 6.78
N SER A 152 4.57 -3.35 6.87
CA SER A 152 5.73 -3.07 6.03
C SER A 152 6.89 -4.01 6.37
N TYR A 153 7.05 -4.40 7.64
CA TYR A 153 7.96 -5.49 8.01
C TYR A 153 7.60 -6.82 7.29
N GLU A 154 6.33 -7.23 7.31
CA GLU A 154 5.87 -8.47 6.66
C GLU A 154 6.10 -8.45 5.14
N ILE A 155 5.87 -7.30 4.49
CA ILE A 155 6.07 -7.10 3.06
C ILE A 155 7.57 -7.19 2.69
N ILE A 156 8.43 -6.46 3.41
CA ILE A 156 9.87 -6.45 3.11
C ILE A 156 10.54 -7.79 3.44
N SER A 157 10.06 -8.48 4.48
CA SER A 157 10.68 -9.74 4.92
C SER A 157 10.27 -10.95 4.07
N GLU A 158 9.49 -10.75 2.99
CA GLU A 158 9.00 -11.80 2.07
C GLU A 158 8.34 -13.01 2.76
N ASN A 159 7.88 -12.85 4.00
CA ASN A 159 7.19 -13.87 4.77
C ASN A 159 5.71 -13.93 4.35
N LEU A 160 5.48 -14.16 3.05
CA LEU A 160 4.15 -14.27 2.43
C LEU A 160 3.32 -15.44 2.98
N SER A 161 3.97 -16.44 3.60
CA SER A 161 3.30 -17.52 4.33
C SER A 161 2.68 -17.08 5.66
N SER A 162 3.02 -15.87 6.15
CA SER A 162 2.64 -15.35 7.47
C SER A 162 1.70 -14.15 7.42
N GLN A 163 1.30 -13.66 6.24
CA GLN A 163 0.30 -12.58 6.10
C GLN A 163 -1.07 -12.91 6.74
N SER A 164 -1.23 -14.11 7.31
CA SER A 164 -2.43 -14.53 8.05
C SER A 164 -2.55 -13.92 9.45
N HIS A 165 -1.46 -13.46 10.09
CA HIS A 165 -1.51 -13.06 11.51
C HIS A 165 -2.06 -11.65 11.73
N LEU A 166 -1.65 -10.66 10.92
CA LEU A 166 -2.19 -9.30 11.02
C LEU A 166 -3.43 -9.06 10.16
N GLN A 167 -3.77 -9.98 9.24
CA GLN A 167 -5.05 -9.96 8.51
C GLN A 167 -6.28 -9.84 9.42
N GLY A 168 -6.21 -10.45 10.60
CA GLY A 168 -7.25 -10.29 11.63
C GLY A 168 -7.40 -8.84 12.09
N CYS A 169 -6.29 -8.15 12.36
CA CYS A 169 -6.30 -6.73 12.77
C CYS A 169 -6.74 -5.81 11.63
N TYR A 170 -6.36 -6.11 10.38
CA TYR A 170 -6.83 -5.37 9.20
C TYR A 170 -8.33 -5.53 8.96
N SER A 171 -8.85 -6.74 9.16
CA SER A 171 -10.29 -6.99 9.05
C SER A 171 -11.09 -6.21 10.11
N LEU A 172 -10.51 -5.95 11.29
CA LEU A 172 -11.12 -5.09 12.32
C LEU A 172 -11.13 -3.61 11.90
N LEU A 173 -10.04 -3.12 11.32
CA LEU A 173 -9.97 -1.77 10.74
C LEU A 173 -10.98 -1.58 9.60
N ALA A 174 -11.10 -2.58 8.73
CA ALA A 174 -11.99 -2.56 7.58
C ALA A 174 -13.48 -2.69 7.92
N SER A 175 -13.82 -3.21 9.10
CA SER A 175 -15.21 -3.52 9.50
C SER A 175 -15.85 -2.51 10.46
N GLN A 176 -15.10 -1.49 10.90
CA GLN A 176 -15.58 -0.49 11.86
C GLN A 176 -15.51 0.91 11.25
N PRO A 177 -16.50 1.79 11.51
CA PRO A 177 -16.42 3.18 11.12
C PRO A 177 -15.23 3.84 11.84
N ILE A 178 -14.21 4.23 11.08
CA ILE A 178 -13.02 4.86 11.65
C ILE A 178 -13.38 6.29 12.01
N ASN A 179 -13.38 6.58 13.31
CA ASN A 179 -13.56 7.94 13.78
C ASN A 179 -12.27 8.74 13.58
N LEU A 180 -12.23 9.56 12.54
CA LEU A 180 -11.09 10.40 12.18
C LEU A 180 -10.89 11.64 13.10
N HIS A 181 -11.53 11.70 14.29
CA HIS A 181 -11.33 12.79 15.26
C HIS A 181 -9.92 12.80 15.89
N SER A 182 -9.25 11.65 16.01
CA SER A 182 -7.86 11.56 16.47
C SER A 182 -6.90 11.66 15.28
N ASN A 183 -5.94 12.59 15.34
CA ASN A 183 -5.04 12.84 14.22
C ASN A 183 -4.17 11.64 13.84
N LEU A 184 -3.72 10.84 14.82
CA LEU A 184 -2.89 9.65 14.54
C LEU A 184 -3.71 8.48 13.99
N VAL A 185 -4.98 8.33 14.42
CA VAL A 185 -5.91 7.35 13.82
C VAL A 185 -6.12 7.67 12.34
N ARG A 186 -6.34 8.95 12.03
CA ARG A 186 -6.48 9.43 10.64
C ARG A 186 -5.21 9.17 9.81
N ALA A 187 -4.03 9.45 10.35
CA ALA A 187 -2.77 9.18 9.66
C ALA A 187 -2.58 7.68 9.38
N ALA A 188 -2.90 6.81 10.34
CA ALA A 188 -2.83 5.36 10.15
C ALA A 188 -3.84 4.85 9.10
N PHE A 189 -5.07 5.36 9.11
CA PHE A 189 -6.08 5.04 8.10
C PHE A 189 -5.59 5.31 6.67
N TRP A 190 -5.02 6.51 6.44
CA TRP A 190 -4.53 6.87 5.11
C TRP A 190 -3.39 5.98 4.63
N ASN A 191 -2.52 5.54 5.54
CA ASN A 191 -1.46 4.59 5.22
C ASN A 191 -2.02 3.21 4.87
N TYR A 192 -2.91 2.69 5.71
CA TYR A 192 -3.58 1.42 5.45
C TYR A 192 -4.31 1.41 4.09
N LEU A 193 -5.05 2.48 3.79
CA LEU A 193 -5.81 2.59 2.54
C LEU A 193 -4.88 2.58 1.32
N ARG A 194 -3.81 3.38 1.31
CA ARG A 194 -2.85 3.40 0.19
C ARG A 194 -2.20 2.03 -0.03
N GLU A 195 -1.86 1.35 1.06
CA GLU A 195 -1.25 0.03 0.99
C GLU A 195 -2.23 -1.02 0.47
N ASP A 196 -3.49 -1.01 0.92
CA ASP A 196 -4.52 -1.91 0.39
C ASP A 196 -4.85 -1.61 -1.07
N ILE A 197 -4.85 -0.33 -1.49
CA ILE A 197 -4.92 0.06 -2.91
C ILE A 197 -3.77 -0.56 -3.70
N THR A 198 -2.53 -0.47 -3.20
CA THR A 198 -1.36 -1.06 -3.87
C THR A 198 -1.53 -2.56 -4.08
N VAL A 199 -1.91 -3.30 -3.02
CA VAL A 199 -2.11 -4.75 -3.11
C VAL A 199 -3.30 -5.09 -4.01
N ALA A 200 -4.41 -4.37 -3.90
CA ALA A 200 -5.61 -4.57 -4.73
C ALA A 200 -5.34 -4.36 -6.23
N LEU A 201 -4.50 -3.39 -6.59
CA LEU A 201 -4.07 -3.15 -7.96
C LEU A 201 -3.18 -4.27 -8.50
N ILE A 202 -2.25 -4.78 -7.68
CA ILE A 202 -1.36 -5.89 -8.03
C ILE A 202 -2.16 -7.18 -8.21
N GLU A 203 -3.01 -7.51 -7.25
CA GLU A 203 -3.77 -8.76 -7.20
C GLU A 203 -5.08 -8.72 -7.99
N ARG A 204 -5.47 -7.55 -8.50
CA ARG A 204 -6.75 -7.31 -9.23
C ARG A 204 -7.97 -7.75 -8.43
N ARG A 205 -8.04 -7.34 -7.16
CA ARG A 205 -9.15 -7.63 -6.24
C ARG A 205 -9.74 -6.36 -5.65
N GLU A 206 -10.94 -6.44 -5.10
CA GLU A 206 -11.50 -5.37 -4.28
C GLU A 206 -10.60 -5.05 -3.07
N LEU A 207 -10.78 -3.84 -2.51
CA LEU A 207 -10.16 -3.49 -1.24
C LEU A 207 -10.74 -4.35 -0.13
N MET A 208 -9.95 -4.56 0.93
CA MET A 208 -10.42 -5.18 2.16
C MET A 208 -11.36 -4.26 2.95
N ILE A 209 -11.29 -2.95 2.72
CA ILE A 209 -12.11 -1.92 3.37
C ILE A 209 -13.25 -1.42 2.48
N GLU A 210 -14.43 -1.27 3.06
CA GLU A 210 -15.56 -0.59 2.42
C GLU A 210 -15.45 0.92 2.60
N LEU A 211 -15.54 1.65 1.49
CA LEU A 211 -15.44 3.11 1.47
C LEU A 211 -16.77 3.74 1.09
N SER A 212 -17.21 4.69 1.91
CA SER A 212 -18.38 5.55 1.66
C SER A 212 -17.96 7.02 1.57
N ASP A 213 -18.89 7.89 1.18
CA ASP A 213 -18.65 9.33 1.09
C ASP A 213 -18.35 9.98 2.45
N ASP A 214 -18.65 9.30 3.57
CA ASP A 214 -18.25 9.77 4.91
C ASP A 214 -16.74 9.80 5.11
N HIS A 215 -15.99 9.02 4.32
CA HIS A 215 -14.53 8.97 4.37
C HIS A 215 -13.88 10.08 3.52
N LEU A 216 -14.65 10.80 2.70
CA LEU A 216 -14.11 11.90 1.91
C LEU A 216 -13.74 13.09 2.81
N PRO A 217 -12.59 13.74 2.55
CA PRO A 217 -12.29 15.03 3.16
C PRO A 217 -13.42 16.03 2.87
N ARG A 218 -14.03 16.57 3.94
CA ARG A 218 -15.19 17.47 3.82
C ARG A 218 -14.79 18.91 3.46
N ASN A 219 -13.66 19.36 4.00
CA ASN A 219 -13.11 20.69 3.76
C ASN A 219 -11.75 20.52 3.06
N LEU A 220 -11.66 20.98 1.81
CA LEU A 220 -10.44 20.95 1.02
C LEU A 220 -9.69 22.28 1.23
N GLU A 221 -8.90 22.36 2.29
CA GLU A 221 -8.18 23.59 2.66
C GLU A 221 -6.73 23.57 2.20
N ALA A 222 -6.13 22.39 2.09
CA ALA A 222 -4.75 22.21 1.67
C ALA A 222 -4.62 21.08 0.64
N ASP A 223 -3.48 21.07 -0.06
CA ASP A 223 -3.24 20.13 -1.16
C ASP A 223 -3.27 18.65 -0.72
N ASP A 224 -2.91 18.34 0.53
CA ASP A 224 -3.02 16.99 1.09
C ASP A 224 -4.48 16.52 1.20
N ASP A 225 -5.44 17.43 1.39
CA ASP A 225 -6.86 17.09 1.39
C ASP A 225 -7.31 16.60 0.01
N TYR A 226 -6.87 17.27 -1.08
CA TYR A 226 -7.16 16.84 -2.45
C TYR A 226 -6.51 15.50 -2.79
N ALA A 227 -5.28 15.25 -2.31
CA ALA A 227 -4.59 13.98 -2.50
C ALA A 227 -5.26 12.83 -1.74
N ASN A 228 -5.74 13.07 -0.52
CA ASN A 228 -6.53 12.10 0.22
C ASN A 228 -7.92 11.88 -0.42
N TYR A 229 -8.53 12.90 -1.01
CA TYR A 229 -9.80 12.78 -1.72
C TYR A 229 -9.71 11.81 -2.91
N ILE A 230 -8.71 11.94 -3.78
CA ILE A 230 -8.54 11.00 -4.90
C ILE A 230 -8.15 9.59 -4.44
N THR A 231 -7.47 9.47 -3.30
CA THR A 231 -7.18 8.17 -2.67
C THR A 231 -8.48 7.43 -2.33
N VAL A 232 -9.45 8.11 -1.71
CA VAL A 232 -10.78 7.52 -1.43
C VAL A 232 -11.53 7.21 -2.73
N LEU A 233 -11.56 8.13 -3.69
CA LEU A 233 -12.25 7.91 -4.97
C LEU A 233 -11.69 6.70 -5.73
N LEU A 234 -10.36 6.56 -5.78
CA LEU A 234 -9.73 5.39 -6.40
C LEU A 234 -10.14 4.10 -5.68
N GLY A 235 -10.16 4.11 -4.35
CA GLY A 235 -10.61 2.95 -3.58
C GLY A 235 -12.06 2.57 -3.85
N GLN A 236 -12.97 3.56 -3.92
CA GLN A 236 -14.36 3.34 -4.30
C GLN A 236 -14.49 2.76 -5.72
N ILE A 237 -13.71 3.26 -6.67
CA ILE A 237 -13.66 2.75 -8.05
C ILE A 237 -13.15 1.31 -8.09
N ILE A 238 -12.10 0.98 -7.33
CA ILE A 238 -11.57 -0.39 -7.23
C ILE A 238 -12.67 -1.33 -6.70
N ASN A 239 -13.35 -0.96 -5.61
CA ASN A 239 -14.41 -1.80 -5.04
C ASN A 239 -15.54 -2.06 -6.04
N GLN A 240 -15.98 -1.03 -6.76
CA GLN A 240 -17.06 -1.19 -7.74
C GLN A 240 -16.64 -1.98 -8.98
N CYS A 241 -15.43 -1.71 -9.50
CA CYS A 241 -14.98 -2.31 -10.76
C CYS A 241 -14.38 -3.70 -10.60
N PHE A 242 -13.79 -4.04 -9.44
CA PHE A 242 -13.16 -5.35 -9.19
C PHE A 242 -14.04 -6.28 -8.33
N GLY A 243 -14.99 -5.74 -7.56
CA GLY A 243 -15.90 -6.53 -6.72
C GLY A 243 -17.12 -7.10 -7.47
N ASN A 244 -17.56 -6.46 -8.56
CA ASN A 244 -18.73 -6.90 -9.31
C ASN A 244 -18.36 -7.85 -10.47
N ALA A 245 -18.84 -9.09 -10.40
CA ALA A 245 -18.69 -10.08 -11.49
C ALA A 245 -19.50 -9.68 -12.74
N ASP A 246 -20.59 -8.94 -12.54
CA ASP A 246 -21.37 -8.30 -13.59
C ASP A 246 -20.86 -6.86 -13.75
N HIS A 247 -20.50 -6.47 -14.96
CA HIS A 247 -19.94 -5.14 -15.25
C HIS A 247 -20.72 -3.99 -14.57
N VAL A 248 -20.01 -2.98 -14.07
CA VAL A 248 -20.59 -1.74 -13.51
C VAL A 248 -21.63 -1.18 -14.47
N ASP A 249 -22.83 -0.84 -14.00
CA ASP A 249 -23.87 -0.31 -14.89
C ASP A 249 -23.50 1.08 -15.46
N LEU A 250 -24.16 1.49 -16.54
CA LEU A 250 -23.81 2.73 -17.24
C LEU A 250 -24.03 3.99 -16.38
N LEU A 251 -25.04 3.98 -15.51
CA LEU A 251 -25.35 5.12 -14.66
C LEU A 251 -24.30 5.26 -13.56
N GLU A 252 -23.98 4.17 -12.87
CA GLU A 252 -22.94 4.13 -11.85
C GLU A 252 -21.57 4.47 -12.42
N TRP A 253 -21.21 3.87 -13.56
CA TRP A 253 -19.98 4.20 -14.29
C TRP A 253 -19.91 5.69 -14.62
N SER A 254 -21.00 6.27 -15.12
CA SER A 254 -21.06 7.70 -15.47
C SER A 254 -20.91 8.61 -14.24
N ALA A 255 -21.47 8.20 -13.10
CA ALA A 255 -21.36 8.93 -11.85
C ALA A 255 -19.91 8.90 -11.32
N LEU A 256 -19.26 7.72 -11.28
CA LEU A 256 -17.86 7.59 -10.88
C LEU A 256 -16.93 8.39 -11.80
N ARG A 257 -17.15 8.32 -13.12
CA ARG A 257 -16.41 9.12 -14.10
C ARG A 257 -16.57 10.61 -13.86
N LYS A 258 -17.81 11.07 -13.62
CA LYS A 258 -18.08 12.48 -13.34
C LYS A 258 -17.31 12.94 -12.10
N ARG A 259 -17.29 12.15 -11.03
CA ARG A 259 -16.58 12.49 -9.78
C ARG A 259 -15.08 12.67 -9.97
N ILE A 260 -14.40 11.80 -10.73
CA ILE A 260 -12.96 11.97 -10.98
C ILE A 260 -12.66 13.19 -11.87
N ILE A 261 -13.54 13.51 -12.82
CA ILE A 261 -13.40 14.69 -13.68
C ILE A 261 -13.63 15.97 -12.87
N ASP A 262 -14.69 16.00 -12.07
CA ASP A 262 -15.00 17.14 -11.20
C ASP A 262 -13.85 17.37 -10.19
N TRP A 263 -13.29 16.29 -9.62
CA TRP A 263 -12.08 16.37 -8.79
C TRP A 263 -10.91 16.98 -9.56
N ARG A 264 -10.63 16.53 -10.80
CA ARG A 264 -9.52 17.04 -11.61
C ARG A 264 -9.66 18.54 -11.91
N HIS A 265 -10.88 19.01 -12.17
CA HIS A 265 -11.18 20.42 -12.41
C HIS A 265 -11.12 21.28 -11.14
N SER A 266 -11.30 20.67 -9.97
CA SER A 266 -11.25 21.38 -8.68
C SER A 266 -9.82 21.63 -8.17
N LEU A 267 -8.81 21.03 -8.80
CA LEU A 267 -7.44 21.10 -8.31
C LEU A 267 -6.86 22.52 -8.39
N PRO A 268 -6.17 22.98 -7.34
CA PRO A 268 -5.45 24.25 -7.38
C PRO A 268 -4.27 24.19 -8.34
N ALA A 269 -3.74 25.38 -8.71
CA ALA A 269 -2.65 25.50 -9.66
C ALA A 269 -1.36 24.76 -9.23
N SER A 270 -1.17 24.51 -7.92
CA SER A 270 -0.06 23.73 -7.36
C SER A 270 0.02 22.29 -7.88
N PHE A 271 -1.10 21.71 -8.33
CA PHE A 271 -1.13 20.38 -8.96
C PHE A 271 -0.74 20.39 -10.44
N THR A 272 -0.47 21.54 -11.04
CA THR A 272 -0.03 21.62 -12.44
C THR A 272 1.42 21.16 -12.53
N PRO A 273 1.73 20.03 -13.19
CA PRO A 273 3.11 19.60 -13.33
C PRO A 273 3.90 20.58 -14.19
N ILE A 274 5.14 20.81 -13.81
CA ILE A 274 6.07 21.68 -14.54
C ILE A 274 6.81 20.80 -15.56
N PRO A 275 6.71 21.07 -16.87
CA PRO A 275 7.48 20.33 -17.86
C PRO A 275 8.99 20.48 -17.58
N VAL A 276 9.69 19.36 -17.44
CA VAL A 276 11.14 19.36 -17.21
C VAL A 276 11.83 18.81 -18.45
N ASN A 277 12.72 19.60 -19.03
CA ASN A 277 13.58 19.12 -20.11
C ASN A 277 14.70 18.26 -19.51
N LYS A 278 14.42 16.97 -19.36
CA LYS A 278 15.35 15.94 -18.89
C LYS A 278 15.47 14.88 -19.97
N GLU A 279 16.70 14.45 -20.25
CA GLU A 279 16.95 13.37 -21.19
C GLU A 279 16.30 12.07 -20.68
N GLY A 280 15.52 11.43 -21.55
CA GLY A 280 14.87 10.14 -21.31
C GLY A 280 13.72 9.92 -22.29
N ASN A 281 13.03 8.80 -22.15
CA ASN A 281 11.97 8.38 -23.07
C ASN A 281 10.57 8.83 -22.59
N PHE A 282 10.49 9.40 -21.38
CA PHE A 282 9.26 9.95 -20.83
C PHE A 282 9.27 11.48 -20.87
N GLU A 283 8.09 12.07 -21.01
CA GLU A 283 7.88 13.50 -20.81
C GLU A 283 7.91 13.80 -19.32
N PHE A 284 9.09 14.13 -18.79
CA PHE A 284 9.28 14.40 -17.37
C PHE A 284 8.48 15.63 -16.94
N ALA A 285 7.84 15.49 -15.78
CA ALA A 285 6.95 16.49 -15.23
C ALA A 285 7.25 16.65 -13.73
N GLY A 286 7.91 17.76 -13.39
CA GLY A 286 8.26 18.12 -12.03
C GLY A 286 7.00 18.48 -11.24
N THR A 287 6.86 17.90 -10.05
CA THR A 287 5.78 18.23 -9.12
C THR A 287 6.36 18.94 -7.90
N LEU A 288 5.56 19.79 -7.26
CA LEU A 288 6.04 20.60 -6.13
C LEU A 288 6.23 19.79 -4.84
N CYS A 289 5.50 18.68 -4.68
CA CYS A 289 5.49 17.83 -3.49
C CYS A 289 5.09 16.40 -3.87
N GLY A 290 5.43 15.43 -3.02
CA GLY A 290 5.10 14.01 -3.25
C GLY A 290 3.59 13.75 -3.41
N TRP A 291 2.74 14.39 -2.62
CA TRP A 291 1.28 14.25 -2.74
C TRP A 291 0.74 14.71 -4.10
N HIS A 292 1.39 15.66 -4.78
CA HIS A 292 0.96 16.09 -6.11
C HIS A 292 1.19 14.98 -7.14
N ALA A 293 2.38 14.35 -7.11
CA ALA A 293 2.69 13.21 -7.96
C ALA A 293 1.77 12.03 -7.67
N ALA A 294 1.62 11.66 -6.39
CA ALA A 294 0.79 10.54 -5.96
C ALA A 294 -0.69 10.73 -6.34
N ALA A 295 -1.23 11.92 -6.14
CA ALA A 295 -2.61 12.23 -6.49
C ALA A 295 -2.87 12.12 -8.00
N LEU A 296 -1.94 12.64 -8.82
CA LEU A 296 -2.05 12.54 -10.27
C LEU A 296 -1.88 11.10 -10.76
N GLN A 297 -0.98 10.30 -10.16
CA GLN A 297 -0.87 8.87 -10.43
C GLN A 297 -2.20 8.16 -10.17
N TYR A 298 -2.79 8.36 -9.00
CA TYR A 298 -4.08 7.76 -8.63
C TYR A 298 -5.22 8.21 -9.53
N PHE A 299 -5.23 9.46 -9.97
CA PHE A 299 -6.19 9.94 -10.97
C PHE A 299 -6.07 9.19 -12.30
N GLN A 300 -4.85 9.02 -12.82
CA GLN A 300 -4.65 8.28 -14.07
C GLN A 300 -5.04 6.80 -13.92
N THR A 301 -4.69 6.17 -12.79
CA THR A 301 -5.10 4.79 -12.47
C THR A 301 -6.61 4.65 -12.40
N ALA A 302 -7.30 5.55 -11.69
CA ALA A 302 -8.76 5.56 -11.60
C ALA A 302 -9.42 5.69 -12.98
N PHE A 303 -8.88 6.57 -13.83
CA PHE A 303 -9.36 6.72 -15.20
C PHE A 303 -9.19 5.44 -16.02
N ILE A 304 -8.01 4.81 -15.97
CA ILE A 304 -7.73 3.55 -16.67
C ILE A 304 -8.72 2.47 -16.23
N ILE A 305 -8.94 2.30 -14.92
CA ILE A 305 -9.89 1.31 -14.39
C ILE A 305 -11.30 1.57 -14.95
N LEU A 306 -11.76 2.83 -14.93
CA LEU A 306 -13.07 3.18 -15.44
C LEU A 306 -13.20 2.94 -16.95
N GLU A 307 -12.20 3.28 -17.77
CA GLU A 307 -12.28 3.00 -19.21
C GLU A 307 -12.36 1.49 -19.51
N LEU A 308 -11.67 0.67 -18.72
CA LEU A 308 -11.76 -0.79 -18.82
C LEU A 308 -13.11 -1.34 -18.34
N ALA A 309 -13.72 -0.71 -17.35
CA ALA A 309 -15.01 -1.08 -16.80
C ALA A 309 -16.22 -0.52 -17.58
N LYS A 310 -15.98 0.29 -18.63
CA LYS A 310 -17.05 0.95 -19.39
C LYS A 310 -18.01 -0.08 -20.03
N PRO A 311 -19.33 0.03 -19.80
CA PRO A 311 -20.31 -0.83 -20.44
C PRO A 311 -20.23 -0.76 -21.96
N LYS A 312 -20.17 -1.92 -22.62
CA LYS A 312 -20.13 -2.02 -24.08
C LYS A 312 -21.54 -1.83 -24.64
N GLY A 313 -21.69 -0.85 -25.53
CA GLY A 313 -22.89 -0.69 -26.36
C GLY A 313 -22.89 -1.66 -27.55
N GLN A 314 -24.03 -1.74 -28.26
CA GLN A 314 -24.09 -2.42 -29.55
C GLN A 314 -23.35 -1.59 -30.61
N MET A 315 -22.35 -2.17 -31.27
CA MET A 315 -21.52 -1.49 -32.27
C MET A 315 -21.13 -2.44 -33.39
N THR A 316 -20.91 -1.88 -34.58
CA THR A 316 -20.42 -2.66 -35.73
C THR A 316 -18.96 -3.07 -35.54
N THR A 317 -18.49 -4.11 -36.26
CA THR A 317 -17.11 -4.62 -36.16
C THR A 317 -16.05 -3.55 -36.44
N THR A 318 -16.28 -2.67 -37.41
CA THR A 318 -15.34 -1.60 -37.77
C THR A 318 -15.27 -0.49 -36.72
N GLU A 319 -16.41 -0.12 -36.13
CA GLU A 319 -16.48 0.85 -35.03
C GLU A 319 -15.80 0.30 -33.78
N ASN A 320 -16.04 -0.97 -33.46
CA ASN A 320 -15.37 -1.68 -32.37
C ASN A 320 -13.84 -1.65 -32.53
N MET A 321 -13.32 -1.95 -33.72
CA MET A 321 -11.88 -1.97 -33.96
C MET A 321 -11.25 -0.57 -33.78
N LYS A 322 -11.87 0.49 -34.34
CA LYS A 322 -11.39 1.87 -34.16
C LYS A 322 -11.43 2.30 -32.69
N GLN A 323 -12.48 1.93 -31.97
CA GLN A 323 -12.60 2.23 -30.55
C GLN A 323 -11.52 1.53 -29.73
N ILE A 324 -11.23 0.25 -30.00
CA ILE A 324 -10.17 -0.50 -29.32
C ILE A 324 -8.81 0.15 -29.55
N THR A 325 -8.49 0.55 -30.80
CA THR A 325 -7.23 1.25 -31.10
C THR A 325 -7.12 2.59 -30.36
N ASN A 326 -8.18 3.40 -30.37
CA ASN A 326 -8.21 4.67 -29.65
C ASN A 326 -8.09 4.51 -28.15
N LEU A 327 -8.83 3.57 -27.57
CA LEU A 327 -8.76 3.23 -26.16
C LEU A 327 -7.33 2.81 -25.81
N THR A 328 -6.73 1.92 -26.58
CA THR A 328 -5.38 1.42 -26.27
C THR A 328 -4.35 2.54 -26.26
N ARG A 329 -4.41 3.48 -27.22
CA ARG A 329 -3.54 4.66 -27.26
C ARG A 329 -3.75 5.56 -26.05
N GLU A 330 -4.99 5.73 -25.61
CA GLU A 330 -5.31 6.51 -24.42
C GLU A 330 -4.77 5.84 -23.15
N LEU A 331 -4.94 4.52 -23.01
CA LEU A 331 -4.40 3.75 -21.89
C LEU A 331 -2.86 3.82 -21.85
N GLU A 332 -2.19 3.71 -23.01
CA GLU A 332 -0.73 3.85 -23.11
C GLU A 332 -0.25 5.26 -22.69
N THR A 333 -0.98 6.30 -23.11
CA THR A 333 -0.66 7.69 -22.73
C THR A 333 -0.73 7.87 -21.22
N ARG A 334 -1.80 7.37 -20.60
CA ARG A 334 -2.01 7.48 -19.15
C ARG A 334 -1.04 6.62 -18.35
N ALA A 335 -0.74 5.41 -18.82
CA ALA A 335 0.30 4.57 -18.23
C ALA A 335 1.68 5.26 -18.32
N SER A 336 1.95 5.95 -19.42
CA SER A 336 3.17 6.75 -19.57
C SER A 336 3.22 7.89 -18.56
N GLU A 337 2.12 8.61 -18.33
CA GLU A 337 2.05 9.68 -17.33
C GLU A 337 2.30 9.18 -15.90
N ILE A 338 1.73 8.01 -15.53
CA ILE A 338 1.98 7.39 -14.22
C ILE A 338 3.49 7.13 -14.00
N CYS A 339 4.13 6.54 -15.01
CA CYS A 339 5.56 6.22 -14.99
C CYS A 339 6.42 7.49 -14.97
N ALA A 340 6.07 8.50 -15.78
CA ALA A 340 6.76 9.77 -15.82
C ALA A 340 6.72 10.48 -14.45
N LEU A 341 5.58 10.48 -13.76
CA LEU A 341 5.43 11.06 -12.42
C LEU A 341 6.32 10.34 -11.39
N ALA A 342 6.47 9.01 -11.50
CA ALA A 342 7.34 8.25 -10.62
C ALA A 342 8.83 8.55 -10.90
N LEU A 343 9.23 8.53 -12.19
CA LEU A 343 10.60 8.81 -12.64
C LEU A 343 11.04 10.27 -12.41
N SER A 344 10.08 11.19 -12.31
CA SER A 344 10.32 12.61 -12.02
C SER A 344 10.43 12.90 -10.52
N SER A 345 10.17 11.92 -9.64
CA SER A 345 10.20 12.10 -8.20
C SER A 345 11.49 11.58 -7.58
N ASP A 346 12.00 12.31 -6.59
CA ASP A 346 13.10 11.87 -5.70
C ASP A 346 12.58 11.34 -4.34
N SER A 347 11.26 11.13 -4.23
CA SER A 347 10.61 10.70 -2.99
C SER A 347 10.37 9.20 -2.99
N GLN A 348 10.97 8.50 -2.03
CA GLN A 348 10.71 7.06 -1.81
C GLN A 348 9.24 6.77 -1.54
N ALA A 349 8.55 7.68 -0.84
CA ALA A 349 7.11 7.55 -0.58
C ALA A 349 6.29 7.56 -1.89
N VAL A 350 6.66 8.39 -2.87
CA VAL A 350 6.03 8.41 -4.20
C VAL A 350 6.31 7.11 -4.96
N TRP A 351 7.54 6.60 -4.91
CA TRP A 351 7.88 5.34 -5.59
C TRP A 351 7.08 4.15 -5.02
N ILE A 352 7.00 4.05 -3.68
CA ILE A 352 6.22 3.00 -3.00
C ILE A 352 4.74 3.11 -3.39
N ASN A 353 4.20 4.32 -3.41
CA ASN A 353 2.83 4.58 -3.85
C ASN A 353 2.59 4.23 -5.32
N ALA A 354 3.61 4.36 -6.18
CA ALA A 354 3.54 4.11 -7.61
C ALA A 354 3.61 2.62 -7.98
N PHE A 355 4.10 1.75 -7.10
CA PHE A 355 4.24 0.31 -7.41
C PHE A 355 2.90 -0.34 -7.80
N GLY A 356 1.82 -0.09 -7.05
CA GLY A 356 0.48 -0.59 -7.41
C GLY A 356 -0.01 -0.07 -8.77
N PRO A 357 -0.05 1.26 -9.00
CA PRO A 357 -0.36 1.86 -10.29
C PRO A 357 0.45 1.31 -11.47
N ILE A 358 1.77 1.15 -11.30
CA ILE A 358 2.67 0.63 -12.36
C ILE A 358 2.39 -0.85 -12.61
N ALA A 359 2.22 -1.66 -11.56
CA ALA A 359 1.89 -3.08 -11.71
C ALA A 359 0.58 -3.28 -12.49
N PHE A 360 -0.42 -2.45 -12.23
CA PHE A 360 -1.72 -2.55 -12.89
C PHE A 360 -1.71 -1.99 -14.33
N CYS A 361 -1.09 -0.82 -14.53
CA CYS A 361 -1.18 -0.07 -15.80
C CYS A 361 0.00 -0.34 -16.75
N GLY A 362 1.10 -0.91 -16.26
CA GLY A 362 2.34 -1.10 -17.01
C GLY A 362 2.18 -1.99 -18.26
N CYS A 363 1.17 -2.87 -18.26
CA CYS A 363 0.81 -3.71 -19.42
C CYS A 363 0.38 -2.91 -20.67
N TRP A 364 0.08 -1.62 -20.52
CA TRP A 364 -0.31 -0.75 -21.64
C TRP A 364 0.86 -0.01 -22.28
N LEU A 365 2.07 -0.08 -21.71
CA LEU A 365 3.28 0.48 -22.33
C LEU A 365 3.71 -0.40 -23.51
N ARG A 366 4.01 0.23 -24.66
CA ARG A 366 4.45 -0.49 -25.88
C ARG A 366 5.83 -0.09 -26.37
N ASP A 367 6.23 1.16 -26.10
CA ASP A 367 7.56 1.65 -26.42
C ASP A 367 8.62 0.92 -25.59
N GLN A 368 9.52 0.19 -26.27
CA GLN A 368 10.55 -0.62 -25.61
C GLN A 368 11.59 0.21 -24.85
N ASN A 369 11.87 1.44 -25.30
CA ASN A 369 12.78 2.32 -24.59
C ASN A 369 12.14 2.81 -23.28
N LYS A 370 10.85 3.18 -23.33
CA LYS A 370 10.07 3.50 -22.12
C LYS A 370 10.00 2.32 -21.15
N ILE A 371 9.72 1.12 -21.64
CA ILE A 371 9.67 -0.10 -20.80
C ILE A 371 11.04 -0.35 -20.15
N THR A 372 12.13 -0.24 -20.90
CA THR A 372 13.49 -0.42 -20.37
C THR A 372 13.83 0.61 -19.29
N GLU A 373 13.47 1.87 -19.50
CA GLU A 373 13.72 2.94 -18.54
C GLU A 373 12.91 2.77 -17.25
N ILE A 374 11.61 2.46 -17.34
CA ILE A 374 10.81 2.23 -16.13
C ILE A 374 11.22 0.95 -15.40
N LEU A 375 11.65 -0.09 -16.12
CA LEU A 375 12.21 -1.30 -15.52
C LEU A 375 13.44 -0.99 -14.67
N LYS A 376 14.35 -0.17 -15.19
CA LYS A 376 15.52 0.28 -14.45
C LYS A 376 15.11 1.08 -13.19
N GLY A 377 14.16 2.01 -13.34
CA GLY A 377 13.62 2.78 -12.21
C GLY A 377 13.04 1.87 -11.12
N VAL A 378 12.15 0.95 -11.47
CA VAL A 378 11.51 0.01 -10.52
C VAL A 378 12.55 -0.87 -9.83
N GLN A 379 13.58 -1.34 -10.54
CA GLN A 379 14.68 -2.10 -9.94
C GLN A 379 15.47 -1.28 -8.92
N GLU A 380 15.84 -0.04 -9.26
CA GLU A 380 16.55 0.87 -8.37
C GLU A 380 15.72 1.22 -7.13
N TRP A 381 14.44 1.54 -7.30
CA TRP A 381 13.54 1.88 -6.19
C TRP A 381 13.27 0.67 -5.29
N GLY A 382 13.08 -0.52 -5.86
CA GLY A 382 12.95 -1.76 -5.10
C GLY A 382 14.19 -2.05 -4.26
N ALA A 383 15.39 -1.87 -4.83
CA ALA A 383 16.65 -2.04 -4.09
C ALA A 383 16.83 -1.01 -2.96
N LEU A 384 16.40 0.25 -3.16
CA LEU A 384 16.50 1.32 -2.16
C LEU A 384 15.49 1.18 -1.03
N THR A 385 14.29 0.68 -1.32
CA THR A 385 13.18 0.59 -0.36
C THR A 385 13.04 -0.79 0.26
N GLY A 386 13.65 -1.83 -0.32
CA GLY A 386 13.43 -3.21 0.06
C GLY A 386 12.04 -3.75 -0.32
N TRP A 387 11.25 -2.99 -1.09
CA TRP A 387 9.93 -3.43 -1.50
C TRP A 387 10.02 -4.56 -2.54
N PRO A 388 9.19 -5.63 -2.44
CA PRO A 388 9.19 -6.71 -3.40
C PRO A 388 8.61 -6.24 -4.73
N VAL A 389 9.47 -6.03 -5.73
CA VAL A 389 9.11 -5.52 -7.07
C VAL A 389 9.22 -6.60 -8.17
N SER A 390 9.53 -7.84 -7.81
CA SER A 390 9.79 -8.94 -8.75
C SER A 390 8.63 -9.17 -9.72
N ASP A 391 7.39 -9.17 -9.21
CA ASP A 391 6.19 -9.38 -10.04
C ASP A 391 5.95 -8.22 -11.01
N ILE A 392 6.23 -6.99 -10.56
CA ILE A 392 6.13 -5.77 -11.39
C ILE A 392 7.13 -5.85 -12.54
N ILE A 393 8.38 -6.21 -12.22
CA ILE A 393 9.46 -6.39 -13.21
C ILE A 393 9.09 -7.49 -14.21
N GLN A 394 8.58 -8.62 -13.74
CA GLN A 394 8.18 -9.73 -14.62
C GLN A 394 7.04 -9.33 -15.55
N SER A 395 6.03 -8.62 -15.03
CA SER A 395 4.91 -8.11 -15.82
C SER A 395 5.38 -7.13 -16.90
N LEU A 396 6.24 -6.18 -16.55
CA LEU A 396 6.80 -5.22 -17.50
C LEU A 396 7.64 -5.90 -18.60
N LYS A 397 8.46 -6.91 -18.24
CA LYS A 397 9.25 -7.69 -19.21
C LYS A 397 8.40 -8.51 -20.16
N ALA A 398 7.26 -9.05 -19.71
CA ALA A 398 6.36 -9.82 -20.57
C ALA A 398 5.83 -8.97 -21.75
N ASN A 399 5.69 -7.65 -21.56
CA ASN A 399 5.27 -6.73 -22.62
C ASN A 399 6.33 -6.57 -23.72
N THR A 400 7.61 -6.75 -23.39
CA THR A 400 8.71 -6.75 -24.37
C THR A 400 8.62 -7.96 -25.30
N SER A 401 8.28 -9.14 -24.77
CA SER A 401 8.17 -10.37 -25.56
C SER A 401 6.90 -10.50 -26.40
N ALA A 402 5.84 -9.72 -26.11
CA ALA A 402 4.58 -9.76 -26.84
C ALA A 402 4.55 -8.83 -28.07
N ALA A 403 5.59 -8.01 -28.25
CA ALA A 403 5.74 -7.05 -29.35
C ALA A 403 6.67 -7.54 -30.47
N GLU A 404 7.32 -8.70 -30.30
CA GLU A 404 8.00 -9.49 -31.33
C GLU A 404 7.05 -10.53 -31.92
#